data_AF-A0A2P2K348-F1
#
_entry.id   AF-A0A2P2K348-F1
#
_cell.length_a   1.000
_cell.length_b   1.000
_cell.length_c   1.000
_cell.angle_alpha   90.00
_cell.angle_beta   90.00
_cell.angle_gamma   90.00
#
_symmetry.space_group_name_H-M   'P 1'
#
loop_
_entity.id
_entity.type
_entity.pdbx_description
1 polymer ?
#
loop_
_entity_poly.entity_id
_entity_poly.type
_entity_poly.pdbx_seq_one_letter_code
_entity_poly.pdbx_strand_id
1 'polypeptide(L)' 'MLIADHLKYEAPLKIVEYPDPILRAKNKRIDTFDENLKKLVDEMFDVMYK' A
#
# COMPACT_ATOMS: atom_id res chain seq x y z
N MET A 1 22.24 -10.64 -4.05
CA MET A 1 20.81 -10.93 -4.20
C MET A 1 20.07 -9.75 -3.56
N LEU A 2 19.59 -8.81 -4.39
CA LEU A 2 18.89 -7.63 -3.90
C LEU A 2 17.56 -8.11 -3.31
N ILE A 3 17.40 -7.94 -2.01
CA ILE A 3 16.16 -8.23 -1.30
C ILE A 3 15.13 -7.28 -1.90
N ALA A 4 14.12 -7.82 -2.59
CA ALA A 4 13.01 -7.02 -3.10
C ALA A 4 12.46 -6.19 -1.95
N ASP A 5 12.20 -4.90 -2.19
CA ASP A 5 11.51 -4.04 -1.24
C ASP A 5 10.14 -4.67 -0.97
N HIS A 6 10.07 -5.52 0.06
CA HIS A 6 8.83 -6.16 0.45
C HIS A 6 7.84 -5.03 0.80
N LEU A 7 6.66 -5.09 0.20
CA LEU A 7 5.54 -4.19 0.48
C LEU A 7 5.30 -4.13 1.99
N LYS A 8 5.35 -2.93 2.59
CA LYS A 8 5.13 -2.72 4.04
C LYS A 8 4.04 -1.70 4.25
N TYR A 9 3.15 -1.99 5.21
CA TYR A 9 2.10 -1.09 5.66
C TYR A 9 1.74 -1.42 7.11
N GLU A 10 1.06 -0.50 7.79
CA GLU A 10 0.51 -0.71 9.13
C GLU A 10 -1.02 -0.66 9.05
N ALA A 11 -1.68 -1.61 9.73
CA ALA A 11 -3.13 -1.66 9.84
C ALA A 11 -3.60 -1.01 11.16
N PRO A 12 -4.80 -0.38 11.21
CA PRO A 12 -5.66 -0.13 10.06
C PRO A 12 -5.09 0.95 9.15
N LEU A 13 -5.32 0.83 7.84
CA LEU A 13 -4.95 1.88 6.88
C LEU A 13 -5.67 3.20 7.20
N LYS A 14 -5.07 4.32 6.77
CA LYS A 14 -5.64 5.66 6.89
C LYS A 14 -5.63 6.36 5.53
N ILE A 15 -6.69 7.10 5.23
CA ILE A 15 -6.71 7.97 4.05
C ILE A 15 -5.74 9.12 4.28
N VAL A 16 -4.81 9.29 3.34
CA VAL A 16 -3.93 10.46 3.32
C VAL A 16 -4.64 11.60 2.60
N GLU A 17 -4.64 12.78 3.20
CA GLU A 17 -5.36 13.95 2.71
C GLU A 17 -4.43 14.97 2.04
N TYR A 18 -4.99 15.81 1.16
CA TYR A 18 -4.27 16.94 0.58
C TYR A 18 -3.87 17.94 1.69
N PRO A 19 -2.66 18.52 1.67
CA PRO A 19 -1.66 18.56 0.59
C PRO A 19 -0.49 17.59 0.72
N ASP A 20 -0.68 16.39 1.31
CA ASP A 20 0.45 15.49 1.55
C ASP A 20 1.24 15.16 0.26
N PRO A 21 2.57 15.35 0.24
CA PRO A 21 3.40 15.12 -0.93
C PRO A 21 3.38 13.67 -1.42
N ILE A 22 3.01 12.68 -0.59
CA ILE A 22 2.89 11.29 -1.00
C ILE A 22 1.85 11.12 -2.12
N LEU A 23 0.83 11.98 -2.17
CA LEU A 23 -0.19 11.99 -3.22
C LEU A 23 0.36 12.45 -4.59
N ARG A 24 1.57 13.01 -4.63
CA ARG A 24 2.29 13.42 -5.85
C ARG A 24 3.53 12.56 -6.13
N ALA A 25 3.91 11.69 -5.21
CA ALA A 25 5.05 10.81 -5.38
C ALA A 25 4.78 9.76 -6.48
N LYS A 26 5.79 9.45 -7.28
CA LYS A 26 5.68 8.40 -8.31
C LYS A 26 5.64 7.02 -7.67
N ASN A 27 4.63 6.22 -7.98
CA ASN A 27 4.51 4.85 -7.49
C ASN A 27 5.60 3.92 -8.07
N LYS A 28 6.06 2.95 -7.27
CA LYS A 28 6.87 1.83 -7.73
C LYS A 28 5.96 0.78 -8.41
N ARG A 29 6.52 0.03 -9.37
CA ARG A 29 5.83 -1.14 -9.96
C ARG A 29 5.86 -2.28 -8.94
N ILE A 30 4.73 -2.97 -8.78
CA ILE A 30 4.68 -4.24 -8.06
C ILE A 30 5.15 -5.35 -9.01
N ASP A 31 6.17 -6.10 -8.60
CA ASP A 31 6.76 -7.22 -9.34
C ASP A 31 6.58 -8.58 -8.64
N THR A 32 6.09 -8.56 -7.40
CA THR A 32 5.87 -9.73 -6.55
C THR A 32 4.39 -9.83 -6.17
N PHE A 33 3.77 -10.98 -6.44
CA PHE A 33 2.36 -11.25 -6.19
C PHE A 33 2.25 -12.35 -5.13
N ASP A 34 2.04 -11.95 -3.88
CA ASP A 34 2.06 -12.84 -2.72
C ASP A 34 0.86 -12.58 -1.77
N GLU A 35 0.80 -13.34 -0.67
CA GLU A 35 -0.26 -13.18 0.34
C GLU A 35 -0.23 -11.83 1.04
N ASN A 36 0.92 -11.16 1.10
CA ASN A 36 1.03 -9.84 1.70
C ASN A 36 0.35 -8.77 0.81
N LEU A 37 0.50 -8.88 -0.51
CA LEU A 37 -0.23 -8.04 -1.46
C LEU A 37 -1.74 -8.25 -1.37
N LYS A 38 -2.19 -9.50 -1.22
CA LYS A 38 -3.61 -9.81 -1.02
C LYS A 38 -4.18 -9.13 0.24
N LYS A 39 -3.47 -9.25 1.37
CA LYS A 39 -3.88 -8.61 2.63
C LYS A 39 -3.94 -7.08 2.53
N LEU A 40 -3.01 -6.46 1.79
CA LEU A 40 -3.09 -5.01 1.55
C LEU A 40 -4.39 -4.63 0.82
N VAL A 41 -4.78 -5.39 -0.20
CA VAL A 41 -6.02 -5.14 -0.96
C VAL A 41 -7.26 -5.25 -0.06
N ASP A 42 -7.30 -6.27 0.80
CA ASP A 42 -8.41 -6.44 1.76
C ASP A 42 -8.51 -5.24 2.71
N GLU A 43 -7.38 -4.76 3.27
CA GLU A 43 -7.34 -3.58 4.13
C GLU A 43 -7.73 -2.28 3.38
N MET A 44 -7.40 -2.17 2.09
CA MET A 44 -7.82 -1.04 1.26
C MET A 44 -9.33 -1.02 1.08
N PHE A 45 -9.96 -2.18 0.89
CA PHE A 45 -11.42 -2.29 0.83
C PHE A 45 -12.09 -1.94 2.16
N ASP A 46 -11.52 -2.39 3.28
CA ASP A 46 -12.02 -2.07 4.61
C ASP A 46 -12.05 -0.58 4.88
N VAL A 47 -11.04 0.18 4.43
CA VAL A 47 -11.03 1.65 4.60
C VAL A 47 -11.97 2.34 3.61
N MET A 48 -12.13 1.83 2.39
CA MET A 48 -12.98 2.44 1.38
C MET A 48 -14.48 2.35 1.70
N TYR A 49 -14.92 1.28 2.36
CA TYR A 49 -16.35 1.01 2.63
C TYR A 49 -16.80 1.26 4.08
N LYS A 50 -15.90 1.72 4.96
CA LYS A 50 -16.26 2.25 6.28
C LYS A 50 -16.87 3.63 6.17
#